data_AF-A0A6L8ABN6-F1
#
_entry.id   AF-A0A6L8ABN6-F1
#
_cell.length_a   1.000
_cell.length_b   1.000
_cell.length_c   1.000
_cell.angle_alpha   90.00
_cell.angle_beta   90.00
_cell.angle_gamma   90.00
#
_symmetry.space_group_name_H-M   'P 1'
#
loop_
_entity.id
_entity.type
_entity.pdbx_description
1 polymer ?
#
loop_
_entity_poly.entity_id
_entity_poly.type
_entity_poly.pdbx_seq_one_letter_code
_entity_poly.pdbx_strand_id
1 'polypeptide(L)'
;MRYFDNLEQHELAKIFPPMSAVEKKALVDDIRENGLLQKIHLFEGKIIDGWHRYQACLKAGVTPQCDPMPWKDPVAFVLSANFYRTHRVLTAKQRKGIVLQASMWNLKKLSQGR
;
A
#
# COMPACT_ATOMS: atom_id res chain seq x y z
N MET A 1 -7.36 -2.31 -23.40
CA MET A 1 -6.81 -1.54 -22.27
C MET A 1 -6.96 -2.41 -21.03
N ARG A 2 -5.89 -2.81 -20.34
CA ARG A 2 -6.05 -3.64 -19.14
C ARG A 2 -6.46 -2.71 -18.01
N TYR A 3 -7.50 -3.07 -17.25
CA TYR A 3 -8.06 -2.24 -16.16
C TYR A 3 -7.05 -1.87 -15.06
N PHE A 4 -5.86 -2.47 -15.07
CA PHE A 4 -4.82 -2.31 -14.06
C PHE A 4 -3.70 -1.34 -14.46
N ASP A 5 -3.76 -0.69 -15.63
CA ASP A 5 -2.63 0.11 -16.11
C ASP A 5 -2.53 1.50 -15.41
N ASN A 6 -3.59 1.96 -14.73
CA ASN A 6 -3.68 3.32 -14.15
C ASN A 6 -4.35 3.36 -12.77
N LEU A 7 -3.92 2.51 -11.83
CA LEU A 7 -4.40 2.58 -10.44
C LEU A 7 -3.70 3.69 -9.63
N GLU A 8 -4.46 4.37 -8.78
CA GLU A 8 -3.96 5.38 -7.85
C GLU A 8 -3.62 4.79 -6.48
N GLN A 9 -2.64 5.39 -5.80
CA GLN A 9 -2.38 5.10 -4.39
C GLN A 9 -3.47 5.70 -3.49
N HIS A 10 -4.06 4.88 -2.63
CA HIS A 10 -5.01 5.32 -1.62
C HIS A 10 -4.34 6.22 -0.57
N GLU A 11 -5.08 7.19 -0.02
CA GLU A 11 -4.56 8.17 0.93
C GLU A 11 -3.97 7.53 2.19
N LEU A 12 -4.64 6.52 2.74
CA LEU A 12 -4.12 5.75 3.88
C LEU A 12 -2.78 5.07 3.59
N ALA A 13 -2.54 4.64 2.35
CA ALA A 13 -1.27 4.03 1.97
C ALA A 13 -0.14 5.07 1.84
N LYS A 14 -0.45 6.35 1.59
CA LYS A 14 0.52 7.45 1.49
C LYS A 14 1.10 7.88 2.84
N ILE A 15 0.49 7.45 3.95
CA ILE A 15 0.94 7.76 5.32
C ILE A 15 2.29 7.09 5.62
N PHE A 16 2.62 6.01 4.92
CA PHE A 16 3.87 5.28 5.11
C PHE A 16 5.01 5.92 4.31
N PRO A 17 6.24 5.95 4.85
CA PRO A 17 7.37 6.50 4.12
C PRO A 17 7.64 5.72 2.84
N PRO A 18 8.14 6.39 1.79
CA PRO A 18 8.50 5.73 0.55
C PRO A 18 9.66 4.76 0.74
N MET A 19 9.68 3.71 -0.07
CA MET A 19 10.80 2.77 -0.15
C MET A 19 12.01 3.43 -0.82
N SER A 20 13.23 3.09 -0.38
CA SER A 20 14.46 3.61 -0.95
C SER A 20 14.65 3.16 -2.41
N ALA A 21 15.53 3.82 -3.16
CA ALA A 21 15.80 3.47 -4.55
C ALA A 21 16.40 2.05 -4.69
N VAL A 22 17.27 1.65 -3.74
CA VAL A 22 17.93 0.33 -3.73
C VAL A 22 16.90 -0.77 -3.49
N GLU A 23 16.06 -0.63 -2.47
CA GLU A 23 14.98 -1.59 -2.18
C GLU A 23 13.98 -1.67 -3.34
N LYS A 24 13.64 -0.53 -3.96
CA LYS A 24 12.78 -0.51 -5.16
C LYS A 24 13.37 -1.31 -6.31
N LYS A 25 14.68 -1.17 -6.57
CA LYS A 25 15.36 -1.93 -7.62
C LYS A 25 15.32 -3.43 -7.30
N ALA A 26 15.67 -3.82 -6.08
CA ALA A 26 15.63 -5.21 -5.64
C ALA A 26 14.23 -5.83 -5.79
N LEU A 27 13.18 -5.08 -5.44
CA LEU A 27 11.80 -5.53 -5.60
C LEU A 27 11.38 -5.70 -7.08
N VAL A 28 11.84 -4.83 -7.97
CA VAL A 28 11.58 -4.96 -9.41
C VAL A 28 12.27 -6.20 -9.98
N ASP A 29 13.52 -6.44 -9.58
CA ASP A 29 14.29 -7.59 -10.04
C ASP A 29 13.67 -8.90 -9.52
N ASP A 30 13.30 -8.96 -8.23
CA ASP A 30 12.59 -10.09 -7.63
C ASP A 30 11.25 -10.39 -8.33
N ILE A 31 10.43 -9.37 -8.60
CA ILE A 31 9.15 -9.57 -9.32
C ILE A 31 9.39 -9.99 -10.76
N ARG A 32 10.46 -9.56 -11.42
CA ARG A 32 10.80 -10.00 -12.78
C ARG A 32 11.15 -11.49 -12.82
N GLU A 33 11.86 -11.97 -11.81
CA GLU A 33 12.31 -13.37 -11.72
C GLU A 33 11.20 -14.30 -11.23
N ASN A 34 10.48 -13.90 -10.17
CA ASN A 34 9.57 -14.77 -9.43
C ASN A 34 8.09 -14.45 -9.68
N GLY A 35 7.78 -13.35 -10.37
CA GLY A 35 6.43 -12.83 -10.49
C GLY A 35 5.91 -12.19 -9.21
N LEU A 36 4.62 -11.85 -9.20
CA LEU A 36 3.98 -11.26 -8.03
C LEU A 36 3.52 -12.36 -7.06
N LEU A 37 4.24 -12.54 -5.95
CA LEU A 37 3.89 -13.53 -4.91
C LEU A 37 2.82 -13.05 -3.92
N GLN A 38 2.71 -11.73 -3.73
CA GLN A 38 1.82 -11.11 -2.76
C GLN A 38 0.92 -10.14 -3.49
N LYS A 39 -0.38 -10.41 -3.50
CA LYS A 39 -1.38 -9.60 -4.20
C LYS A 39 -1.40 -8.14 -3.72
N ILE A 40 -1.93 -7.30 -4.59
CA ILE A 40 -2.18 -5.88 -4.34
C ILE A 40 -3.63 -5.75 -3.87
N HIS A 41 -3.86 -4.98 -2.81
CA HIS A 41 -5.21 -4.82 -2.26
C HIS A 41 -5.79 -3.48 -2.66
N LEU A 42 -7.05 -3.50 -3.10
CA LEU A 42 -7.81 -2.33 -3.51
C LEU A 42 -8.89 -1.96 -2.49
N PHE A 43 -9.06 -0.67 -2.25
CA PHE A 43 -10.16 -0.10 -1.48
C PHE A 43 -10.60 1.21 -2.15
N GLU A 44 -11.91 1.39 -2.33
CA GLU A 44 -12.48 2.54 -3.08
C GLU A 44 -11.86 2.72 -4.49
N GLY A 45 -11.54 1.63 -5.18
CA GLY A 45 -10.91 1.66 -6.50
C GLY A 45 -9.42 2.08 -6.52
N LYS A 46 -8.81 2.27 -5.34
CA LYS A 46 -7.41 2.70 -5.17
C LYS A 46 -6.60 1.65 -4.43
N ILE A 47 -5.28 1.67 -4.60
CA ILE A 47 -4.36 0.72 -3.96
C ILE A 47 -4.17 1.10 -2.49
N ILE A 48 -4.66 0.27 -1.59
CA ILE A 48 -4.54 0.44 -0.13
C ILE A 48 -3.37 -0.34 0.49
N ASP A 49 -2.91 -1.39 -0.18
CA ASP A 49 -1.67 -2.11 0.12
C ASP A 49 -1.02 -2.62 -1.18
N GLY A 50 0.31 -2.63 -1.22
CA GLY A 50 1.08 -3.11 -2.37
C GLY A 50 1.42 -2.05 -3.40
N TRP A 51 1.41 -0.76 -3.05
CA TRP A 51 1.76 0.32 -3.99
C TRP A 51 3.12 0.12 -4.67
N HIS A 52 4.17 -0.21 -3.91
CA HIS A 52 5.49 -0.48 -4.51
C HIS A 52 5.50 -1.77 -5.34
N ARG A 53 4.71 -2.79 -4.98
CA ARG A 53 4.56 -4.02 -5.78
C ARG A 53 3.87 -3.74 -7.10
N TYR A 54 2.82 -2.91 -7.10
CA TYR A 54 2.15 -2.43 -8.29
C TYR A 54 3.13 -1.71 -9.22
N GLN A 55 3.86 -0.71 -8.72
CA GLN A 55 4.87 0.01 -9.50
C GLN A 55 5.96 -0.92 -10.03
N ALA A 56 6.37 -1.91 -9.24
CA ALA A 56 7.38 -2.88 -9.63
C ALA A 56 6.87 -3.86 -10.71
N CYS A 57 5.63 -4.34 -10.63
CA CYS A 57 4.98 -5.11 -11.68
C CYS A 57 4.99 -4.37 -13.02
N LEU A 58 4.59 -3.08 -13.02
CA LEU A 58 4.61 -2.25 -14.23
C LEU A 58 6.02 -2.14 -14.82
N LYS A 59 7.04 -1.92 -13.98
CA LYS A 59 8.45 -1.82 -14.42
C LYS A 59 9.03 -3.16 -14.87
N ALA A 60 8.58 -4.27 -14.29
CA ALA A 60 9.03 -5.61 -14.63
C ALA A 60 8.29 -6.20 -15.85
N GLY A 61 7.23 -5.54 -16.35
CA GLY A 61 6.36 -6.09 -17.40
C GLY A 61 5.48 -7.25 -16.90
N VAL A 62 5.34 -7.41 -15.60
CA VAL A 62 4.52 -8.44 -14.96
C VAL A 62 3.11 -7.90 -14.74
N THR A 63 2.08 -8.69 -15.08
CA THR A 63 0.69 -8.26 -14.90
C THR A 63 0.36 -8.18 -13.41
N PRO A 64 -0.06 -7.01 -12.88
CA PRO A 64 -0.46 -6.89 -11.48
C PRO A 64 -1.68 -7.77 -11.17
N GLN A 65 -1.66 -8.45 -10.02
CA GLN A 65 -2.83 -9.15 -9.49
C GLN A 65 -3.40 -8.36 -8.31
N CYS A 66 -4.64 -7.88 -8.48
CA CYS A 66 -5.33 -7.02 -7.53
C CYS A 66 -6.58 -7.71 -6.98
N ASP A 67 -6.73 -7.74 -5.67
CA ASP A 67 -7.92 -8.21 -4.98
C ASP A 67 -8.55 -7.07 -4.17
N PRO A 68 -9.87 -7.11 -3.87
CA PRO A 68 -10.45 -6.25 -2.86
C PRO A 68 -9.78 -6.43 -1.51
N MET A 69 -9.71 -5.36 -0.72
CA MET A 69 -9.24 -5.42 0.66
C MET A 69 -10.08 -6.44 1.45
N PRO A 70 -9.45 -7.37 2.18
CA PRO A 70 -10.17 -8.49 2.82
C PRO A 70 -10.90 -8.10 4.12
N TRP A 71 -10.70 -6.88 4.62
CA TRP A 71 -11.20 -6.44 5.92
C TRP A 71 -12.31 -5.40 5.75
N LYS A 72 -13.16 -5.25 6.78
CA LYS A 72 -14.18 -4.19 6.80
C LYS A 72 -13.60 -2.83 7.17
N ASP A 73 -12.60 -2.82 8.06
CA ASP A 73 -11.96 -1.60 8.54
C ASP A 73 -10.65 -1.34 7.77
N PRO A 74 -10.62 -0.31 6.89
CA PRO A 74 -9.44 0.02 6.11
C PRO A 74 -8.28 0.55 6.96
N VAL A 75 -8.55 1.20 8.08
CA VAL A 75 -7.52 1.73 8.98
C VAL A 75 -6.84 0.59 9.72
N ALA A 76 -7.62 -0.32 10.30
CA ALA A 76 -7.08 -1.51 10.96
C ALA A 76 -6.25 -2.36 9.98
N PHE A 77 -6.74 -2.53 8.74
CA PHE A 77 -6.02 -3.26 7.70
C PHE A 77 -4.68 -2.62 7.39
N VAL A 78 -4.65 -1.32 7.10
CA VAL A 78 -3.43 -0.61 6.73
C VAL A 78 -2.41 -0.60 7.87
N LEU A 79 -2.87 -0.41 9.12
CA LEU A 79 -2.00 -0.51 10.28
C LEU A 79 -1.44 -1.93 10.41
N SER A 80 -2.25 -2.98 10.32
CA SER A 80 -1.74 -4.34 10.45
C SER A 80 -0.83 -4.77 9.28
N ALA A 81 -1.27 -4.55 8.04
CA ALA A 81 -0.57 -5.01 6.84
C ALA A 81 0.79 -4.32 6.62
N ASN A 82 0.89 -3.02 6.93
CA ASN A 82 2.08 -2.23 6.66
C ASN A 82 2.97 -2.03 7.89
N PHE A 83 2.41 -1.90 9.10
CA PHE A 83 3.22 -1.62 10.28
C PHE A 83 4.18 -2.77 10.59
N TYR A 84 3.74 -4.03 10.52
CA TYR A 84 4.62 -5.18 10.75
C TYR A 84 5.68 -5.39 9.65
N ARG A 85 5.40 -4.99 8.39
CA ARG A 85 6.38 -5.05 7.28
C ARG A 85 7.41 -3.92 7.32
N THR A 86 7.03 -2.71 7.74
CA THR A 86 7.93 -1.55 7.87
C THR A 86 8.62 -1.46 9.25
N HIS A 87 8.35 -2.41 10.16
CA HIS A 87 8.79 -2.33 11.56
C HIS A 87 10.31 -2.34 11.79
N ARG A 88 11.10 -2.82 10.83
CA ARG A 88 12.57 -2.83 10.91
C ARG A 88 13.23 -1.47 10.62
N VAL A 89 12.49 -0.47 10.13
CA VAL A 89 13.07 0.83 9.68
C VAL A 89 12.40 2.05 10.34
N LEU A 90 11.28 1.88 11.07
CA LEU A 90 10.54 3.02 11.67
C LEU A 90 10.91 3.28 13.14
N THR A 91 11.30 4.53 13.43
CA THR A 91 11.48 5.06 14.79
C THR A 91 10.14 5.16 15.55
N ALA A 92 10.19 5.18 16.88
CA ALA A 92 8.98 5.33 17.72
C ALA A 92 8.16 6.59 17.39
N LYS A 93 8.83 7.69 17.00
CA LYS A 93 8.18 8.94 16.57
C LYS A 93 7.38 8.76 15.27
N GLN A 94 7.97 8.09 14.27
CA GLN A 94 7.30 7.81 13.00
C GLN A 94 6.10 6.90 13.19
N ARG A 95 6.20 5.88 14.06
CA ARG A 95 5.10 4.98 14.41
C ARG A 95 3.90 5.73 14.98
N LYS A 96 4.13 6.62 15.95
CA LYS A 96 3.05 7.47 16.53
C LYS A 96 2.42 8.40 15.48
N GLY A 97 3.22 8.99 14.61
CA GLY A 97 2.72 9.85 13.52
C GLY A 97 1.80 9.11 12.55
N ILE A 98 2.15 7.88 12.17
CA ILE A 98 1.33 7.04 11.28
C ILE A 98 -0.03 6.73 11.92
N VAL A 99 -0.05 6.32 13.19
CA VAL A 99 -1.30 6.01 13.91
C VAL A 99 -2.19 7.25 13.99
N LEU A 100 -1.64 8.42 14.31
CA LEU A 100 -2.41 9.67 14.36
C LEU A 100 -3.02 10.04 13.01
N GLN A 101 -2.24 9.99 11.93
CA GLN A 101 -2.74 10.31 10.58
C GLN A 101 -3.84 9.35 10.12
N ALA A 102 -3.70 8.05 10.41
CA ALA A 102 -4.70 7.05 10.07
C ALA A 102 -6.01 7.28 10.85
N SER A 103 -5.92 7.58 12.14
CA SER A 103 -7.08 7.93 12.98
C SER A 103 -7.76 9.23 12.50
N MET A 104 -6.99 10.26 12.12
CA MET A 104 -7.54 11.50 11.59
C MET A 104 -8.28 11.30 10.27
N TRP A 105 -7.78 10.43 9.39
CA TRP A 105 -8.48 10.07 8.15
C TRP A 105 -9.84 9.43 8.45
N ASN A 106 -9.91 8.51 9.43
CA ASN A 106 -11.16 7.87 9.83
C ASN A 106 -12.20 8.89 10.31
N LEU A 107 -11.79 9.82 11.17
CA LEU A 107 -12.66 10.88 11.68
C LEU A 107 -13.18 11.79 10.56
N LYS A 108 -12.34 12.15 9.59
CA LYS A 108 -12.75 12.94 8.42
C LYS A 108 -13.80 12.20 7.59
N LYS A 109 -13.60 10.91 7.29
CA LYS A 109 -14.58 10.10 6.56
C LYS A 109 -15.92 10.01 7.28
N LEU A 110 -15.91 9.82 8.61
CA LEU A 110 -17.13 9.85 9.42
C LEU A 110 -17.84 11.20 9.37
N SER A 111 -17.09 12.31 9.35
CA SER A 111 -17.66 13.66 9.27
C SER A 111 -18.22 14.03 7.88
N GLN A 112 -17.73 13.39 6.82
CA GLN A 112 -18.19 13.60 5.44
C GLN A 112 -19.33 12.66 5.02
N GLY A 113 -19.77 11.77 5.92
CA GLY A 113 -20.88 10.84 5.70
C GLY A 113 -22.22 11.29 6.30
N ARG A 114 -22.46 12.60 6.48
CA ARG A 114 -23.77 13.17 6.81
C ARG A 114 -24.32 13.99 5.64
#